data_AF-A0A399ZRA1-F1
#
_entry.id   AF-A0A399ZRA1-F1
#
_cell.length_a   1.000
_cell.length_b   1.000
_cell.length_c   1.000
_cell.angle_alpha   90.00
_cell.angle_beta   90.00
_cell.angle_gamma   90.00
#
_symmetry.space_group_name_H-M   'P 1'
#
loop_
_entity.id
_entity.type
_entity.pdbx_description
1 polymer ?
#
loop_
_entity_poly.entity_id
_entity_poly.type
_entity_poly.pdbx_seq_one_letter_code
_entity_poly.pdbx_strand_id
1 'polypeptide(L)'
;MAQKPIRFSNHARKRIDLRGATEAEIIEAIQSEQWQPALRSKWQVQKVFQFGKPSPVNQKVYKFKTVRAIFADEVDSIVVITVIVLYGN
;
A
#
# COMPACT_ATOMS: atom_id res chain seq x y z
N MET A 1 -6.23 1.71 21.44
CA MET A 1 -7.23 2.25 20.50
C MET A 1 -7.63 1.11 19.57
N ALA A 2 -8.91 0.80 19.44
CA ALA A 2 -9.35 -0.25 18.51
C ALA A 2 -9.03 0.20 17.08
N GLN A 3 -8.24 -0.60 16.36
CA GLN A 3 -7.83 -0.26 15.00
C GLN A 3 -9.01 -0.54 14.07
N LYS A 4 -9.45 0.49 13.34
CA LYS A 4 -10.53 0.33 12.35
C LYS A 4 -10.17 -0.81 11.39
N PRO A 5 -11.12 -1.69 11.02
CA PRO A 5 -10.86 -2.72 10.04
C PRO A 5 -10.42 -2.10 8.71
N ILE A 6 -9.37 -2.66 8.11
CA ILE A 6 -8.86 -2.24 6.81
C ILE A 6 -9.51 -3.13 5.74
N ARG A 7 -10.20 -2.50 4.80
CA ARG A 7 -10.90 -3.16 3.69
C ARG A 7 -10.24 -2.77 2.37
N PHE A 8 -10.15 -3.70 1.45
CA PHE A 8 -9.58 -3.47 0.12
C PHE A 8 -10.68 -3.45 -0.92
N SER A 9 -10.75 -2.36 -1.69
CA SER A 9 -11.61 -2.34 -2.87
C SER A 9 -11.16 -3.38 -3.90
N ASN A 10 -12.07 -3.79 -4.79
CA ASN A 10 -11.74 -4.68 -5.91
C ASN A 10 -10.63 -4.10 -6.79
N HIS A 11 -10.58 -2.77 -6.95
CA HIS A 11 -9.49 -2.10 -7.68
C HIS A 11 -8.15 -2.25 -6.95
N ALA A 12 -8.13 -2.01 -5.64
CA ALA A 12 -6.93 -2.18 -4.82
C ALA A 12 -6.40 -3.62 -4.90
N ARG A 13 -7.25 -4.63 -4.73
CA ARG A 13 -6.85 -6.05 -4.82
C ARG A 13 -6.16 -6.37 -6.15
N LYS A 14 -6.76 -5.96 -7.27
CA LYS A 14 -6.13 -6.13 -8.60
C LYS A 14 -4.77 -5.42 -8.70
N ARG A 15 -4.63 -4.22 -8.09
CA ARG A 15 -3.35 -3.49 -8.07
C ARG A 15 -2.31 -4.19 -7.20
N ILE A 16 -2.69 -4.77 -6.07
CA ILE A 16 -1.82 -5.54 -5.18
C ILE A 16 -1.17 -6.67 -5.97
N ASP A 17 -1.99 -7.50 -6.62
CA ASP A 17 -1.54 -8.66 -7.39
C ASP A 17 -0.63 -8.25 -8.56
N LEU A 18 -1.07 -7.26 -9.36
CA LEU A 18 -0.32 -6.83 -10.55
C LEU A 18 1.00 -6.12 -10.23
N ARG A 19 1.13 -5.57 -9.03
CA ARG A 19 2.29 -4.74 -8.64
C ARG A 19 3.21 -5.40 -7.62
N GLY A 20 2.83 -6.55 -7.07
CA GLY A 20 3.66 -7.31 -6.12
C GLY A 20 3.67 -6.72 -4.71
N ALA A 21 2.60 -6.03 -4.30
CA ALA A 21 2.37 -5.74 -2.89
C ALA A 21 1.66 -6.93 -2.23
N THR A 22 1.58 -6.91 -0.91
CA THR A 22 0.71 -7.80 -0.13
C THR A 22 -0.24 -6.98 0.74
N GLU A 23 -1.39 -7.55 1.12
CA GLU A 23 -2.31 -6.90 2.06
C GLU A 23 -1.61 -6.61 3.40
N ALA A 24 -0.73 -7.51 3.86
CA ALA A 24 0.04 -7.34 5.10
C ALA A 24 0.97 -6.12 5.05
N GLU A 25 1.72 -5.92 3.97
CA GLU A 25 2.59 -4.74 3.80
C GLU A 25 1.79 -3.43 3.82
N ILE A 26 0.59 -3.44 3.24
CA ILE A 26 -0.27 -2.25 3.20
C ILE A 26 -0.85 -1.96 4.58
N ILE A 27 -1.32 -2.99 5.27
CA ILE A 27 -1.80 -2.90 6.65
C ILE A 27 -0.69 -2.35 7.54
N GLU A 28 0.51 -2.93 7.46
CA GLU A 28 1.67 -2.47 8.23
C GLU A 28 1.97 -1.00 7.96
N ALA A 29 2.00 -0.60 6.68
CA ALA A 29 2.26 0.78 6.31
C ALA A 29 1.19 1.75 6.85
N ILE A 30 -0.09 1.37 6.78
CA ILE A 30 -1.20 2.20 7.32
C ILE A 30 -1.11 2.33 8.83
N GLN A 31 -0.61 1.32 9.52
CA GLN A 31 -0.57 1.27 10.98
C GLN A 31 0.70 1.88 11.58
N SER A 32 1.84 1.83 10.86
CA SER A 32 3.14 2.29 11.40
C SER A 32 3.55 3.68 10.92
N GLU A 33 3.08 4.11 9.75
CA GLU A 33 3.52 5.37 9.14
C GLU A 33 2.53 6.51 9.39
N GLN A 34 3.03 7.75 9.37
CA GLN A 34 2.16 8.92 9.46
C GLN A 34 1.35 9.11 8.18
N TRP A 35 0.03 9.25 8.33
CA TRP A 35 -0.86 9.50 7.21
C TRP A 35 -0.64 10.90 6.66
N GLN A 36 -0.55 11.00 5.34
CA GLN A 36 -0.43 12.25 4.62
C GLN A 36 -1.69 12.50 3.80
N PRO A 37 -2.10 13.76 3.61
CA PRO A 37 -3.23 14.07 2.74
C PRO A 37 -2.93 13.66 1.29
N ALA A 38 -3.96 13.20 0.60
CA ALA A 38 -3.98 12.89 -0.82
C ALA A 38 -5.15 13.61 -1.51
N LEU A 39 -5.22 13.53 -2.84
CA LEU A 39 -6.27 14.17 -3.62
C LEU A 39 -7.68 13.68 -3.23
N ARG A 40 -8.68 14.57 -3.36
CA ARG A 40 -10.11 14.27 -3.16
C ARG A 40 -10.44 13.79 -1.74
N SER A 41 -9.88 14.45 -0.74
CA SER A 41 -10.10 14.16 0.69
C SER A 41 -9.80 12.69 1.02
N LYS A 42 -8.68 12.19 0.50
CA LYS A 42 -8.16 10.86 0.78
C LYS A 42 -6.88 10.98 1.57
N TRP A 43 -6.47 9.87 2.14
CA TRP A 43 -5.21 9.72 2.84
C TRP A 43 -4.27 8.84 2.03
N GLN A 44 -2.99 9.01 2.28
CA GLN A 44 -1.97 8.15 1.75
C GLN A 44 -0.92 7.84 2.82
N VAL A 45 -0.32 6.67 2.71
CA VAL A 45 0.91 6.34 3.42
C VAL A 45 1.92 5.81 2.42
N GLN A 46 3.20 5.86 2.79
CA GLN A 46 4.26 5.21 2.05
C GLN A 46 5.23 4.53 3.01
N LYS A 47 5.55 3.26 2.75
CA LYS A 47 6.59 2.52 3.48
C LYS A 47 7.55 1.82 2.55
N VAL A 48 8.82 1.80 2.93
CA VAL A 48 9.90 1.11 2.18
C VAL A 48 10.19 -0.23 2.85
N PHE A 49 10.20 -1.29 2.05
CA PHE A 49 10.50 -2.66 2.47
C PHE A 49 11.77 -3.16 1.80
N GLN A 50 12.55 -3.96 2.52
CA GLN A 50 13.60 -4.77 1.90
C GLN A 50 12.93 -5.79 0.97
N PHE A 51 13.39 -5.88 -0.27
CA PHE A 51 12.78 -6.76 -1.27
C PHE A 51 13.75 -7.85 -1.71
N GLY A 52 14.93 -7.49 -2.22
CA GLY A 52 16.02 -8.41 -2.57
C GLY A 52 15.68 -9.49 -3.61
N LYS A 53 14.60 -9.31 -4.37
CA LYS A 53 14.04 -10.31 -5.31
C LYS A 53 13.75 -9.68 -6.67
N PRO A 54 13.54 -10.49 -7.73
CA PRO A 54 13.05 -10.00 -9.02
C PRO A 54 11.67 -9.35 -8.89
N SER A 55 11.48 -8.17 -9.49
CA SER A 55 10.17 -7.51 -9.55
C SER A 55 9.22 -8.30 -10.47
N PRO A 56 7.94 -8.48 -10.09
CA PRO A 56 6.95 -9.12 -10.96
C PRO A 56 6.65 -8.31 -12.24
N VAL A 57 7.06 -7.04 -12.29
CA VAL A 57 6.76 -6.13 -13.42
C VAL A 57 7.77 -6.27 -14.56
N ASN A 58 9.06 -6.47 -14.23
CA ASN A 58 10.13 -6.45 -15.24
C ASN A 58 11.25 -7.47 -14.99
N GLN A 59 11.10 -8.35 -14.00
CA GLN A 59 12.06 -9.40 -13.63
C GLN A 59 13.46 -8.90 -13.21
N LYS A 60 13.65 -7.59 -12.99
CA LYS A 60 14.90 -7.05 -12.45
C LYS A 60 14.93 -7.18 -10.93
N VAL A 61 16.11 -7.47 -10.37
CA VAL A 61 16.31 -7.53 -8.92
C VAL A 61 16.44 -6.12 -8.37
N TYR A 62 15.66 -5.85 -7.31
CA TYR A 62 15.69 -4.58 -6.60
C TYR A 62 15.95 -4.78 -5.11
N LYS A 63 16.75 -3.90 -4.52
CA LYS A 63 17.02 -3.93 -3.08
C LYS A 63 15.78 -3.53 -2.27
N PHE A 64 15.05 -2.53 -2.73
CA PHE A 64 13.93 -1.95 -2.02
C PHE A 64 12.64 -1.98 -2.84
N LYS A 65 11.53 -2.11 -2.11
CA LYS A 65 10.17 -1.97 -2.63
C LYS A 65 9.42 -0.96 -1.77
N THR A 66 8.93 0.10 -2.38
CA THR A 66 8.14 1.13 -1.73
C THR A 66 6.67 0.86 -2.01
N VAL A 67 5.88 0.60 -0.96
CA VAL A 67 4.43 0.44 -1.05
C VAL A 67 3.77 1.74 -0.62
N ARG A 68 2.99 2.33 -1.53
CA ARG A 68 2.18 3.52 -1.29
C ARG A 68 0.71 3.18 -1.42
N ALA A 69 -0.03 3.31 -0.33
CA ALA A 69 -1.47 3.05 -0.29
C ALA A 69 -2.23 4.38 -0.29
N ILE A 70 -3.32 4.45 -1.04
CA ILE A 70 -4.27 5.57 -1.02
C ILE A 70 -5.63 5.03 -0.56
N PHE A 71 -6.20 5.65 0.47
CA PHE A 71 -7.38 5.14 1.16
C PHE A 71 -8.29 6.25 1.68
N ALA A 72 -9.54 5.90 1.98
CA ALA A 72 -10.47 6.72 2.72
C ALA A 72 -10.48 6.29 4.18
N ASP A 73 -10.51 7.28 5.09
CA ASP A 73 -10.83 7.04 6.50
C ASP A 73 -12.33 7.24 6.68
N GLU A 74 -13.09 6.15 6.73
CA GLU A 74 -14.52 6.16 6.96
C GLU A 74 -14.82 5.94 8.45
N VAL A 75 -16.07 6.12 8.87
CA VAL A 75 -16.46 6.00 10.29
C VAL A 75 -16.10 4.62 10.85
N ASP A 76 -16.47 3.56 10.13
CA ASP A 76 -16.34 2.18 10.62
C ASP A 76 -15.15 1.42 10.02
N SER A 77 -14.48 1.96 9.00
CA SER A 77 -13.41 1.24 8.30
C SER A 77 -12.44 2.16 7.57
N ILE A 78 -11.25 1.63 7.31
CA ILE A 78 -10.31 2.24 6.37
C ILE A 78 -10.46 1.51 5.04
N VAL A 79 -10.83 2.23 3.98
CA VAL A 79 -11.08 1.64 2.65
C VAL A 79 -9.93 1.96 1.72
N VAL A 80 -9.12 0.96 1.39
CA VAL A 80 -8.01 1.08 0.43
C VAL A 80 -8.55 1.12 -0.99
N ILE A 81 -8.29 2.24 -1.67
CA ILE A 81 -8.79 2.53 -3.01
C ILE A 81 -7.80 2.05 -4.05
N THR A 82 -6.51 2.36 -3.86
CA THR A 82 -5.46 1.96 -4.81
C THR A 82 -4.12 1.82 -4.13
N VAL A 83 -3.22 1.08 -4.78
CA VAL A 83 -1.88 0.79 -4.30
C VAL A 83 -0.90 1.04 -5.43
N ILE A 84 0.18 1.74 -5.11
CA ILE A 84 1.30 2.02 -6.01
C ILE A 84 2.52 1.32 -5.40
N VAL A 85 3.24 0.57 -6.23
CA VAL A 85 4.48 -0.07 -5.84
C VAL A 85 5.60 0.49 -6.71
N LEU A 86 6.65 0.99 -6.05
CA LEU A 86 7.86 1.46 -6.71
C LEU A 86 9.01 0.54 -6.32
N TYR A 87 9.82 0.17 -7.28
CA TYR A 87 10.99 -0.67 -7.07
C TYR A 87 12.26 0.18 -7.24
N GLY A 88 13.23 0.02 -6.34
CA GLY A 88 14.44 0.84 -6.30
C GLY A 88 15.66 0.11 -5.73
N ASN A 89 16.84 0.69 -5.94
CA ASN A 89 18.14 0.19 -5.46
C ASN A 89 18.84 1.22 -4.58
#